data_AF-A0A3P7J9C1-F1
#
_entry.id   AF-A0A3P7J9C1-F1
#
_cell.length_a   1.000
_cell.length_b   1.000
_cell.length_c   1.000
_cell.angle_alpha   90.00
_cell.angle_beta   90.00
_cell.angle_gamma   90.00
#
_symmetry.space_group_name_H-M   'P 1'
#
loop_
_entity.id
_entity.type
_entity.pdbx_description
1 polymer ?
#
loop_
_entity_poly.entity_id
_entity_poly.type
_entity_poly.pdbx_seq_one_letter_code
_entity_poly.pdbx_strand_id
1 'polypeptide(L)'
;MDVYFSILLHDITFYDIIYSAASVEICFHSFKAHIQSRMFGNCSKQRGFTPELLSIACDASVAEPVRQAAVIYFKNTIVRLWESNDDSVDKSETVDFCLSDEDKALVRDRIVNAVCAAGESLRYFCFVFILALDYCRTQLCIAIQQIIRMDFPDKWPQFVTQLTTKLASPPDASVLSAGLLILYRLAKVYEYIMFKRNKDRDDIAEPVSKLEPFVYYHCHQLLNNQSAGSLDSIEDRDERAHTVWWKCKKWAAKILERIFDRYGSPNQVEKQYAAFANHFLSHWARPALETMLMSTVPLFSIGFLYLNVIFIKVLYLALSFTNTAVAHSHCWKTMKPHALDLIKTVLFRLMSYTKADEEMWDDNAEEYVRFKFVSDIFEDLHNPASGAGALLRGLAKRKDIVQPVLAFAIQV
;
A
#
# COMPACT_ATOMS: atom_id res chain seq x y z
N MET A 1 17.11 -13.13 29.01
CA MET A 1 16.00 -12.51 29.77
C MET A 1 14.84 -12.31 28.80
N ASP A 2 14.55 -13.31 27.94
CA ASP A 2 13.99 -13.05 26.59
C ASP A 2 12.88 -14.00 26.15
N VAL A 3 12.46 -14.95 27.01
CA VAL A 3 11.32 -15.85 26.67
C VAL A 3 10.00 -15.27 27.19
N TYR A 4 10.03 -14.45 28.25
CA TYR A 4 8.84 -13.75 28.75
C TYR A 4 8.38 -12.59 27.84
N PHE A 5 9.27 -11.98 27.05
CA PHE A 5 8.93 -10.86 26.17
C PHE A 5 8.07 -11.30 24.97
N SER A 6 8.26 -12.52 24.48
CA SER A 6 7.52 -13.06 23.32
C SER A 6 6.09 -13.52 23.68
N ILE A 7 5.88 -13.97 24.93
CA ILE A 7 4.55 -14.33 25.45
C ILE A 7 3.76 -13.06 25.83
N LEU A 8 4.42 -12.03 26.39
CA LEU A 8 3.79 -10.73 26.66
C LEU A 8 3.34 -9.99 25.39
N LEU A 9 3.97 -10.22 24.22
CA LEU A 9 3.56 -9.64 22.94
C LEU A 9 2.22 -10.21 22.40
N HIS A 10 1.91 -11.47 22.73
CA HIS A 10 0.64 -12.10 22.35
C HIS A 10 -0.52 -11.65 23.24
N ASP A 11 -0.27 -11.40 24.53
CA ASP A 11 -1.31 -10.92 25.45
C ASP A 11 -1.51 -9.40 25.36
N ILE A 12 -0.45 -8.58 25.23
CA ILE A 12 -0.60 -7.11 25.20
C ILE A 12 -1.32 -6.64 23.92
N THR A 13 -1.09 -7.25 22.76
CA THR A 13 -1.77 -6.86 21.51
C THR A 13 -3.25 -7.24 21.52
N PHE A 14 -3.61 -8.38 22.12
CA PHE A 14 -5.00 -8.80 22.28
C PHE A 14 -5.70 -8.00 23.39
N TYR A 15 -5.03 -7.74 24.52
CA TYR A 15 -5.55 -6.91 25.60
C TYR A 15 -5.71 -5.45 25.19
N ASP A 16 -4.81 -4.85 24.41
CA ASP A 16 -4.88 -3.45 23.97
C ASP A 16 -5.85 -3.26 22.79
N ILE A 17 -5.99 -4.24 21.89
CA ILE A 17 -7.07 -4.24 20.90
C ILE A 17 -8.42 -4.43 21.60
N ILE A 18 -8.50 -5.27 22.64
CA ILE A 18 -9.70 -5.41 23.47
C ILE A 18 -9.92 -4.17 24.34
N TYR A 19 -8.90 -3.51 24.87
CA TYR A 19 -9.03 -2.30 25.68
C TYR A 19 -9.41 -1.10 24.82
N SER A 20 -8.84 -0.99 23.61
CA SER A 20 -9.24 0.01 22.61
C SER A 20 -10.64 -0.30 22.09
N ALA A 21 -10.97 -1.55 21.76
CA ALA A 21 -12.30 -1.95 21.34
C ALA A 21 -13.33 -1.78 22.46
N ALA A 22 -12.98 -2.07 23.72
CA ALA A 22 -13.84 -1.92 24.90
C ALA A 22 -13.99 -0.45 25.31
N SER A 23 -12.94 0.36 25.25
CA SER A 23 -13.03 1.81 25.48
C SER A 23 -13.80 2.51 24.35
N VAL A 24 -13.61 2.09 23.10
CA VAL A 24 -14.44 2.48 21.97
C VAL A 24 -15.85 1.96 22.14
N GLU A 25 -16.09 0.74 22.65
CA GLU A 25 -17.43 0.22 22.94
C GLU A 25 -18.13 0.98 24.06
N ILE A 26 -17.40 1.39 25.10
CA ILE A 26 -17.92 2.17 26.22
C ILE A 26 -18.21 3.60 25.76
N CYS A 27 -17.30 4.24 25.02
CA CYS A 27 -17.54 5.53 24.40
C CYS A 27 -18.61 5.45 23.30
N PHE A 28 -18.76 4.32 22.61
CA PHE A 28 -19.81 4.05 21.65
C PHE A 28 -21.15 3.87 22.35
N HIS A 29 -21.21 3.19 23.50
CA HIS A 29 -22.39 3.14 24.34
C HIS A 29 -22.73 4.52 24.88
N SER A 30 -21.74 5.31 25.29
CA SER A 30 -21.94 6.68 25.77
C SER A 30 -22.35 7.64 24.64
N PHE A 31 -21.81 7.50 23.43
CA PHE A 31 -22.16 8.28 22.24
C PHE A 31 -23.55 7.90 21.71
N LYS A 32 -23.85 6.59 21.67
CA LYS A 32 -25.17 6.03 21.36
C LYS A 32 -26.20 6.37 22.44
N ALA A 33 -25.78 6.52 23.70
CA ALA A 33 -26.63 7.00 24.80
C ALA A 33 -26.86 8.51 24.71
N HIS A 34 -25.83 9.30 24.38
CA HIS A 34 -25.93 10.75 24.17
C HIS A 34 -26.84 11.12 23.00
N ILE A 35 -26.98 10.23 22.00
CA ILE A 35 -27.81 10.45 20.80
C ILE A 35 -29.04 9.51 20.74
N GLN A 36 -29.38 8.80 21.84
CA GLN A 36 -30.54 7.90 21.99
C GLN A 36 -30.70 6.78 20.93
N SER A 37 -30.72 5.52 21.41
CA SER A 37 -30.64 4.29 20.60
C SER A 37 -31.78 4.02 19.60
N ARG A 38 -32.90 4.77 19.63
CA ARG A 38 -34.01 4.66 18.67
C ARG A 38 -34.03 5.77 17.60
N MET A 39 -33.33 6.89 17.82
CA MET A 39 -33.28 8.02 16.88
C MET A 39 -32.20 7.83 15.82
N PHE A 40 -31.08 7.19 16.18
CA PHE A 40 -29.90 7.04 15.31
C PHE A 40 -30.14 6.28 13.99
N GLY A 41 -31.00 5.25 13.99
CA GLY A 41 -31.37 4.52 12.77
C GLY A 41 -32.23 5.34 11.78
N ASN A 42 -32.85 6.42 12.27
CA ASN A 42 -33.57 7.40 11.46
C ASN A 42 -32.69 8.64 11.16
N CYS A 43 -31.74 9.00 12.05
CA CYS A 43 -30.78 10.08 11.84
C CYS A 43 -29.74 9.76 10.77
N SER A 44 -29.30 8.49 10.64
CA SER A 44 -28.47 8.08 9.50
C SER A 44 -29.15 8.28 8.15
N LYS A 45 -30.48 8.49 8.17
CA LYS A 45 -31.30 8.79 7.00
C LYS A 45 -31.59 10.28 6.81
N GLN A 46 -31.19 11.12 7.76
CA GLN A 46 -31.36 12.58 7.67
C GLN A 46 -30.27 13.18 6.80
N ARG A 47 -30.65 14.13 5.93
CA ARG A 47 -29.72 14.89 5.10
C ARG A 47 -28.75 15.68 5.99
N GLY A 48 -27.49 15.76 5.58
CA GLY A 48 -26.41 16.44 6.29
C GLY A 48 -25.77 15.61 7.40
N PHE A 49 -26.35 14.46 7.78
CA PHE A 49 -25.82 13.65 8.89
C PHE A 49 -24.43 13.06 8.58
N THR A 50 -24.24 12.52 7.37
CA THR A 50 -22.97 11.89 6.99
C THR A 50 -21.82 12.90 6.85
N PRO A 51 -22.01 14.07 6.19
CA PRO A 51 -21.04 15.16 6.24
C PRO A 51 -20.72 15.65 7.66
N GLU A 52 -21.70 15.67 8.57
CA GLU A 52 -21.48 16.11 9.95
C GLU A 52 -20.61 15.13 10.74
N LEU A 53 -20.80 13.81 10.56
CA LEU A 53 -19.90 12.81 11.14
C LEU A 53 -18.44 13.00 10.69
N LEU A 54 -18.24 13.41 9.43
CA LEU A 54 -16.91 13.74 8.91
C LEU A 54 -16.35 15.01 9.56
N SER A 55 -17.17 16.04 9.75
CA SER A 55 -16.77 17.26 10.49
C SER A 55 -16.32 16.93 11.91
N ILE A 56 -17.12 16.15 12.65
CA ILE A 56 -16.82 15.73 14.03
C ILE A 56 -15.53 14.92 14.09
N ALA A 57 -15.30 14.02 13.14
CA ALA A 57 -14.07 13.22 13.07
C ALA A 57 -12.81 14.07 12.90
N CYS A 58 -12.92 15.24 12.27
CA CYS A 58 -11.82 16.15 11.97
C CYS A 58 -11.70 17.32 12.96
N ASP A 59 -12.64 17.47 13.90
CA ASP A 59 -12.62 18.57 14.86
C ASP A 59 -11.71 18.27 16.05
N ALA A 60 -10.53 18.90 16.09
CA ALA A 60 -9.55 18.72 17.16
C ALA A 60 -10.05 19.16 18.54
N SER A 61 -11.13 19.96 18.62
CA SER A 61 -11.75 20.34 19.90
C SER A 61 -12.60 19.22 20.52
N VAL A 62 -12.98 18.22 19.71
CA VAL A 62 -13.75 17.06 20.16
C VAL A 62 -12.83 15.98 20.73
N ALA A 63 -13.26 15.39 21.84
CA ALA A 63 -12.52 14.33 22.53
C ALA A 63 -12.21 13.15 21.60
N GLU A 64 -10.97 12.65 21.68
CA GLU A 64 -10.44 11.53 20.86
C GLU A 64 -11.43 10.36 20.69
N PRO A 65 -12.03 9.80 21.76
CA PRO A 65 -12.89 8.63 21.61
C PRO A 65 -14.17 8.93 20.82
N VAL A 66 -14.66 10.18 20.88
CA VAL A 66 -15.85 10.62 20.14
C VAL A 66 -15.51 10.76 18.66
N ARG A 67 -14.33 11.31 18.31
CA ARG A 67 -13.87 11.37 16.91
C ARG A 67 -13.67 9.98 16.32
N GLN A 68 -13.08 9.05 17.10
CA GLN A 68 -12.91 7.65 16.70
C GLN A 68 -14.26 6.95 16.48
N ALA A 69 -15.27 7.19 17.34
CA ALA A 69 -16.61 6.66 17.11
C ALA A 69 -17.24 7.26 15.84
N ALA A 70 -17.16 8.58 15.67
CA ALA A 70 -17.73 9.30 14.52
C ALA A 70 -17.17 8.79 13.19
N VAL A 71 -15.85 8.59 13.10
CA VAL A 71 -15.19 8.12 11.88
C VAL A 71 -15.52 6.65 11.55
N ILE A 72 -15.71 5.79 12.56
CA ILE A 72 -16.16 4.40 12.36
C ILE A 72 -17.56 4.39 11.78
N TYR A 73 -18.46 5.20 12.36
CA TYR A 73 -19.83 5.34 11.87
C TYR A 73 -19.85 5.89 10.46
N PHE A 74 -19.11 6.97 10.20
CA PHE A 74 -18.95 7.54 8.87
C PHE A 74 -18.54 6.46 7.87
N LYS A 75 -17.43 5.75 8.11
CA LYS A 75 -16.96 4.68 7.22
C LYS A 75 -18.03 3.61 7.01
N ASN A 76 -18.68 3.13 8.07
CA ASN A 76 -19.71 2.09 7.96
C ASN A 76 -20.92 2.58 7.13
N THR A 77 -21.30 3.85 7.28
CA THR A 77 -22.35 4.50 6.48
C THR A 77 -21.94 4.57 5.00
N ILE A 78 -20.71 5.00 4.68
CA ILE A 78 -20.20 5.01 3.30
C ILE A 78 -20.16 3.59 2.72
N VAL A 79 -19.68 2.60 3.46
CA VAL A 79 -19.59 1.22 2.94
C VAL A 79 -20.96 0.63 2.65
N ARG A 80 -21.99 0.98 3.45
CA ARG A 80 -23.33 0.38 3.36
C ARG A 80 -24.34 1.15 2.50
N LEU A 81 -24.28 2.49 2.53
CA LEU A 81 -25.36 3.36 2.04
C LEU A 81 -24.90 4.29 0.90
N TRP A 82 -23.67 4.14 0.39
CA TRP A 82 -23.18 4.97 -0.70
C TRP A 82 -23.91 4.70 -2.01
N GLU A 83 -24.12 3.43 -2.37
CA GLU A 83 -24.99 3.02 -3.48
C GLU A 83 -25.77 1.76 -3.11
N SER A 84 -26.94 1.60 -3.74
CA SER A 84 -27.81 0.42 -3.62
C SER A 84 -27.13 -0.79 -4.25
N ASN A 85 -27.01 -1.88 -3.50
CA ASN A 85 -26.46 -3.13 -4.01
C ASN A 85 -27.56 -3.87 -4.79
N ASP A 86 -27.54 -3.78 -6.12
CA ASP A 86 -28.45 -4.55 -6.99
C ASP A 86 -28.12 -6.08 -7.00
N ASP A 87 -26.99 -6.48 -6.41
CA ASP A 87 -26.46 -7.85 -6.41
C ASP A 87 -27.05 -8.77 -5.31
N SER A 88 -27.97 -8.30 -4.45
CA SER A 88 -28.57 -9.15 -3.43
C SER A 88 -29.81 -9.89 -3.96
N VAL A 89 -29.69 -11.22 -4.05
CA VAL A 89 -30.72 -12.14 -4.59
C VAL A 89 -31.99 -12.21 -3.71
N ASP A 90 -31.99 -11.60 -2.53
CA ASP A 90 -33.17 -11.55 -1.65
C ASP A 90 -33.96 -10.26 -1.85
N LYS A 91 -35.01 -10.34 -2.67
CA LYS A 91 -36.14 -9.39 -2.67
C LYS A 91 -36.94 -9.54 -1.38
N SER A 92 -36.36 -9.12 -0.26
CA SER A 92 -37.08 -8.78 0.95
C SER A 92 -37.33 -7.26 0.92
N GLU A 93 -38.56 -6.84 1.17
CA GLU A 93 -39.11 -5.48 1.11
C GLU A 93 -38.47 -4.47 2.09
N THR A 94 -37.14 -4.34 2.11
CA THR A 94 -36.47 -3.23 2.75
C THR A 94 -36.17 -2.18 1.68
N VAL A 95 -36.89 -1.06 1.72
CA VAL A 95 -36.60 0.12 0.90
C VAL A 95 -35.11 0.41 0.99
N ASP A 96 -34.41 0.22 -0.13
CA ASP A 96 -32.97 0.29 -0.20
C ASP A 96 -32.56 1.76 -0.02
N PHE A 97 -32.17 2.12 1.19
CA PHE A 97 -31.91 3.50 1.55
C PHE A 97 -30.50 3.89 1.12
N CYS A 98 -30.39 4.84 0.18
CA CYS A 98 -29.15 5.46 -0.25
C CYS A 98 -28.96 6.86 0.35
N LEU A 99 -27.70 7.27 0.49
CA LEU A 99 -27.35 8.66 0.80
C LEU A 99 -27.86 9.62 -0.29
N SER A 100 -28.24 10.83 0.12
CA SER A 100 -28.64 11.88 -0.83
C SER A 100 -27.46 12.32 -1.71
N ASP A 101 -27.74 12.77 -2.93
CA ASP A 101 -26.70 13.25 -3.84
C ASP A 101 -25.98 14.50 -3.30
N GLU A 102 -26.68 15.31 -2.51
CA GLU A 102 -26.13 16.46 -1.79
C GLU A 102 -25.09 16.02 -0.74
N ASP A 103 -25.42 15.04 0.10
CA ASP A 103 -24.49 14.50 1.10
C ASP A 103 -23.27 13.86 0.43
N LYS A 104 -23.49 13.09 -0.65
CA LYS A 104 -22.41 12.49 -1.43
C LYS A 104 -21.48 13.57 -2.00
N ALA A 105 -22.03 14.66 -2.54
CA ALA A 105 -21.25 15.77 -3.08
C ALA A 105 -20.41 16.45 -1.99
N LEU A 106 -20.99 16.73 -0.82
CA LEU A 106 -20.27 17.29 0.32
C LEU A 106 -19.17 16.37 0.84
N VAL A 107 -19.43 15.06 0.91
CA VAL A 107 -18.41 14.09 1.31
C VAL A 107 -17.26 14.05 0.30
N ARG A 108 -17.55 14.02 -1.01
CA ARG A 108 -16.51 14.05 -2.07
C ARG A 108 -15.65 15.31 -2.00
N ASP A 109 -16.24 16.46 -1.69
CA ASP A 109 -15.50 17.72 -1.54
C ASP A 109 -14.54 17.71 -0.33
N ARG A 110 -14.98 17.13 0.80
CA ARG A 110 -14.28 17.24 2.08
C ARG A 110 -13.32 16.09 2.38
N ILE A 111 -13.59 14.87 1.89
CA ILE A 111 -12.90 13.65 2.36
C ILE A 111 -11.38 13.65 2.12
N VAL A 112 -10.91 14.21 1.00
CA VAL A 112 -9.46 14.32 0.72
C VAL A 112 -8.79 15.23 1.74
N ASN A 113 -9.40 16.38 2.03
CA ASN A 113 -8.90 17.30 3.05
C ASN A 113 -8.96 16.69 4.45
N ALA A 114 -10.03 15.96 4.77
CA ALA A 114 -10.21 15.27 6.04
C ALA A 114 -9.10 14.24 6.31
N VAL A 115 -8.74 13.42 5.31
CA VAL A 115 -7.64 12.45 5.42
C VAL A 115 -6.30 13.16 5.66
N CYS A 116 -6.08 14.30 5.00
CA CYS A 116 -4.87 15.12 5.19
C CYS A 116 -4.80 15.79 6.56
N ALA A 117 -5.94 16.24 7.10
CA ALA A 117 -6.03 16.89 8.40
C ALA A 117 -5.98 15.92 9.59
N ALA A 118 -6.35 14.65 9.40
CA ALA A 118 -6.37 13.61 10.44
C ALA A 118 -4.95 13.16 10.86
N GLY A 119 -4.14 14.04 11.44
CA GLY A 119 -2.71 13.82 11.66
C GLY A 119 -2.15 14.08 13.06
N GLU A 120 -2.97 14.41 14.06
CA GLU A 120 -2.47 14.92 15.34
C GLU A 120 -3.07 14.24 16.57
N SER A 121 -3.18 12.91 16.60
CA SER A 121 -3.50 12.23 17.87
C SER A 121 -2.54 11.09 18.21
N LEU A 122 -1.74 11.39 19.24
CA LEU A 122 -0.78 10.60 20.00
C LEU A 122 0.10 9.57 19.26
N ARG A 123 1.36 10.01 19.07
CA ARG A 123 2.57 9.25 19.41
C ARG A 123 2.38 8.59 20.79
N TYR A 124 3.06 7.48 21.04
CA TYR A 124 3.04 6.70 22.28
C TYR A 124 1.87 5.72 22.40
N PHE A 125 1.86 4.69 21.54
CA PHE A 125 1.96 3.31 22.04
C PHE A 125 2.27 2.36 20.89
N CYS A 126 3.05 1.33 21.18
CA CYS A 126 3.55 0.28 20.30
C CYS A 126 4.85 0.61 19.51
N PHE A 127 5.96 0.14 20.09
CA PHE A 127 7.30 0.11 19.49
C PHE A 127 7.48 -1.05 18.48
N VAL A 128 6.43 -1.81 18.14
CA VAL A 128 6.54 -2.93 17.20
C VAL A 128 5.30 -2.95 16.31
N PHE A 129 5.51 -3.19 15.02
CA PHE A 129 4.54 -3.29 13.93
C PHE A 129 4.07 -1.99 13.26
N ILE A 130 4.58 -1.85 12.02
CA ILE A 130 3.88 -1.34 10.83
C ILE A 130 2.41 -1.01 11.12
N LEU A 131 2.08 0.27 11.34
CA LEU A 131 0.72 0.89 11.28
C LEU A 131 0.53 2.02 12.32
N ALA A 132 1.56 2.82 12.63
CA ALA A 132 1.33 4.14 13.23
C ALA A 132 0.69 5.13 12.22
N LEU A 133 -0.39 4.70 11.56
CA LEU A 133 -1.38 5.59 11.00
C LEU A 133 -2.31 5.99 12.14
N ASP A 134 -2.63 7.27 12.20
CA ASP A 134 -3.75 7.77 12.98
C ASP A 134 -4.99 6.89 12.71
N TYR A 135 -5.65 6.43 13.77
CA TYR A 135 -6.80 5.53 13.68
C TYR A 135 -7.88 6.14 12.78
N CYS A 136 -8.14 7.44 12.95
CA CYS A 136 -9.12 8.17 12.14
C CYS A 136 -8.70 8.21 10.67
N ARG A 137 -7.43 8.50 10.40
CA ARG A 137 -6.89 8.47 9.02
C ARG A 137 -7.09 7.10 8.36
N THR A 138 -6.88 6.02 9.11
CA THR A 138 -7.08 4.65 8.59
C THR A 138 -8.54 4.39 8.22
N GLN A 139 -9.48 4.77 9.07
CA GLN A 139 -10.91 4.61 8.79
C GLN A 139 -11.36 5.48 7.61
N LEU A 140 -10.90 6.73 7.52
CA LEU A 140 -11.16 7.62 6.37
C LEU A 140 -10.58 7.07 5.07
N CYS A 141 -9.39 6.45 5.11
CA CYS A 141 -8.81 5.78 3.95
C CYS A 141 -9.65 4.60 3.45
N ILE A 142 -10.38 3.89 4.32
CA ILE A 142 -11.30 2.82 3.90
C ILE A 142 -12.53 3.44 3.24
N ALA A 143 -13.07 4.52 3.81
CA ALA A 143 -14.21 5.23 3.25
C ALA A 143 -13.89 5.80 1.85
N ILE A 144 -12.76 6.50 1.69
CA ILE A 144 -12.37 7.05 0.39
C ILE A 144 -12.12 5.96 -0.65
N GLN A 145 -11.57 4.80 -0.25
CA GLN A 145 -11.39 3.65 -1.16
C GLN A 145 -12.74 3.15 -1.71
N GLN A 146 -13.76 3.09 -0.86
CA GLN A 146 -15.11 2.72 -1.28
C GLN A 146 -15.69 3.75 -2.25
N ILE A 147 -15.56 5.05 -1.95
CA ILE A 147 -16.07 6.12 -2.81
C ILE A 147 -15.39 6.10 -4.18
N ILE A 148 -14.06 5.99 -4.21
CA ILE A 148 -13.31 5.87 -5.46
C ILE A 148 -13.81 4.69 -6.27
N ARG A 149 -14.07 3.54 -5.63
CA ARG A 149 -14.54 2.33 -6.32
C ARG A 149 -15.88 2.52 -7.03
N MET A 150 -16.81 3.28 -6.43
CA MET A 150 -18.16 3.42 -6.97
C MET A 150 -18.34 4.65 -7.86
N ASP A 151 -17.64 5.75 -7.57
CA ASP A 151 -17.89 7.05 -8.20
C ASP A 151 -16.82 7.46 -9.22
N PHE A 152 -15.62 6.90 -9.15
CA PHE A 152 -14.53 7.30 -10.04
C PHE A 152 -14.53 6.45 -11.32
N PRO A 153 -14.40 7.04 -12.53
CA PRO A 153 -14.14 8.45 -12.82
C PRO A 153 -15.40 9.33 -13.01
N ASP A 154 -16.54 8.75 -13.33
CA ASP A 154 -17.64 9.51 -13.98
C ASP A 154 -18.42 10.42 -13.02
N LYS A 155 -18.62 9.99 -11.77
CA LYS A 155 -19.35 10.75 -10.74
C LYS A 155 -18.44 11.64 -9.89
N TRP A 156 -17.12 11.44 -9.96
CA TRP A 156 -16.13 12.24 -9.21
C TRP A 156 -14.92 12.69 -10.05
N PRO A 157 -15.14 13.52 -11.09
CA PRO A 157 -14.07 13.93 -12.00
C PRO A 157 -12.99 14.81 -11.33
N GLN A 158 -13.35 15.56 -10.28
CA GLN A 158 -12.43 16.47 -9.59
C GLN A 158 -11.41 15.76 -8.68
N PHE A 159 -11.58 14.47 -8.41
CA PHE A 159 -10.73 13.70 -7.51
C PHE A 159 -9.24 13.77 -7.87
N VAL A 160 -8.92 13.60 -9.16
CA VAL A 160 -7.54 13.63 -9.67
C VAL A 160 -6.90 15.00 -9.39
N THR A 161 -7.61 16.09 -9.65
CA THR A 161 -7.12 17.45 -9.40
C THR A 161 -6.90 17.68 -7.91
N GLN A 162 -7.87 17.32 -7.06
CA GLN A 162 -7.76 17.44 -5.60
C GLN A 162 -6.55 16.70 -5.04
N LEU A 163 -6.34 15.45 -5.47
CA LEU A 163 -5.20 14.64 -5.03
C LEU A 163 -3.87 15.20 -5.55
N THR A 164 -3.81 15.61 -6.82
CA THR A 164 -2.60 16.17 -7.43
C THR A 164 -2.16 17.44 -6.71
N THR A 165 -3.09 18.33 -6.37
CA THR A 165 -2.77 19.56 -5.61
C THR A 165 -2.14 19.24 -4.26
N LYS A 166 -2.64 18.22 -3.54
CA LYS A 166 -2.05 17.80 -2.25
C LYS A 166 -0.67 17.17 -2.39
N LEU A 167 -0.42 16.46 -3.49
CA LEU A 167 0.87 15.82 -3.76
C LEU A 167 1.94 16.78 -4.31
N ALA A 168 1.54 17.79 -5.07
CA ALA A 168 2.45 18.73 -5.72
C ALA A 168 3.06 19.75 -4.75
N SER A 169 2.24 20.28 -3.83
CA SER A 169 2.68 21.31 -2.87
C SER A 169 2.19 20.97 -1.45
N PRO A 170 2.71 19.91 -0.82
CA PRO A 170 2.34 19.56 0.54
C PRO A 170 2.88 20.61 1.53
N PRO A 171 2.05 21.09 2.49
CA PRO A 171 2.52 22.02 3.52
C PRO A 171 3.48 21.36 4.52
N ASP A 172 3.33 20.05 4.74
CA ASP A 172 4.16 19.26 5.66
C ASP A 172 4.22 17.78 5.25
N ALA A 173 5.07 17.01 5.94
CA ALA A 173 5.25 15.57 5.70
C ALA A 173 4.01 14.71 6.03
N SER A 174 3.15 15.16 6.95
CA SER A 174 1.91 14.48 7.34
C SER A 174 0.87 14.53 6.22
N VAL A 175 0.71 15.68 5.58
CA VAL A 175 -0.17 15.90 4.42
C VAL A 175 0.37 15.16 3.20
N LEU A 176 1.69 15.20 2.96
CA LEU A 176 2.30 14.38 1.92
C LEU A 176 2.01 12.89 2.17
N SER A 177 2.22 12.39 3.38
CA SER A 177 1.88 11.01 3.75
C SER A 177 0.42 10.66 3.49
N ALA A 178 -0.50 11.57 3.81
CA ALA A 178 -1.92 11.38 3.62
C ALA A 178 -2.30 11.30 2.14
N GLY A 179 -1.81 12.22 1.31
CA GLY A 179 -2.00 12.18 -0.14
C GLY A 179 -1.48 10.87 -0.74
N LEU A 180 -0.31 10.40 -0.27
CA LEU A 180 0.27 9.13 -0.73
C LEU A 180 -0.53 7.90 -0.30
N LEU A 181 -1.18 7.94 0.87
CA LEU A 181 -2.10 6.90 1.28
C LEU A 181 -3.36 6.88 0.39
N ILE A 182 -3.90 8.04 0.03
CA ILE A 182 -5.05 8.12 -0.89
C ILE A 182 -4.67 7.57 -2.26
N LEU A 183 -3.50 7.93 -2.79
CA LEU A 183 -2.98 7.37 -4.03
C LEU A 183 -2.83 5.84 -3.93
N TYR A 184 -2.34 5.33 -2.81
CA TYR A 184 -2.27 3.89 -2.59
C TYR A 184 -3.67 3.24 -2.60
N ARG A 185 -4.68 3.87 -1.99
CA ARG A 185 -6.08 3.38 -2.02
C ARG A 185 -6.62 3.38 -3.45
N LEU A 186 -6.35 4.42 -4.24
CA LEU A 186 -6.69 4.48 -5.66
C LEU A 186 -6.08 3.30 -6.44
N ALA A 187 -4.79 3.05 -6.24
CA ALA A 187 -4.13 1.95 -6.89
C ALA A 187 -4.66 0.58 -6.44
N LYS A 188 -5.11 0.44 -5.19
CA LYS A 188 -5.82 -0.78 -4.74
C LYS A 188 -7.21 -0.94 -5.34
N VAL A 189 -7.92 0.16 -5.59
CA VAL A 189 -9.17 0.12 -6.36
C VAL A 189 -8.89 -0.31 -7.80
N TYR A 190 -7.88 0.29 -8.44
CA TYR A 190 -7.43 -0.11 -9.77
C TYR A 190 -7.07 -1.60 -9.83
N GLU A 191 -6.31 -2.09 -8.86
CA GLU A 191 -6.03 -3.51 -8.66
C GLU A 191 -7.36 -4.28 -8.58
N TYR A 192 -8.23 -3.99 -7.61
CA TYR A 192 -9.51 -4.69 -7.44
C TYR A 192 -10.36 -4.73 -8.73
N ILE A 193 -10.50 -3.61 -9.43
CA ILE A 193 -11.21 -3.50 -10.70
C ILE A 193 -10.63 -4.46 -11.74
N MET A 194 -9.30 -4.55 -11.82
CA MET A 194 -8.60 -5.48 -12.71
C MET A 194 -8.72 -6.96 -12.28
N PHE A 195 -8.94 -7.25 -11.00
CA PHE A 195 -8.90 -8.59 -10.41
C PHE A 195 -10.27 -9.26 -10.21
N LYS A 196 -11.40 -8.52 -10.23
CA LYS A 196 -12.75 -9.10 -10.04
C LYS A 196 -13.12 -9.97 -11.25
N ARG A 197 -12.93 -11.28 -11.07
CA ARG A 197 -13.18 -12.38 -12.03
C ARG A 197 -14.60 -12.31 -12.64
N ASN A 198 -14.63 -12.22 -13.97
CA ASN A 198 -15.41 -13.10 -14.88
C ASN A 198 -16.92 -12.92 -15.20
N LYS A 199 -17.61 -11.78 -14.97
CA LYS A 199 -18.98 -11.67 -15.54
C LYS A 199 -19.36 -10.39 -16.28
N ASP A 200 -18.99 -9.20 -15.80
CA ASP A 200 -19.56 -7.96 -16.37
C ASP A 200 -18.45 -7.11 -17.02
N ARG A 201 -17.95 -7.59 -18.18
CA ARG A 201 -16.60 -7.31 -18.68
C ARG A 201 -16.47 -6.23 -19.77
N ASP A 202 -17.53 -5.59 -20.23
CA ASP A 202 -17.44 -4.70 -21.40
C ASP A 202 -17.11 -3.23 -21.06
N ASP A 203 -17.33 -2.77 -19.81
CA ASP A 203 -17.21 -1.34 -19.45
C ASP A 203 -15.98 -0.98 -18.58
N ILE A 204 -15.07 -1.92 -18.31
CA ILE A 204 -13.94 -1.70 -17.37
C ILE A 204 -12.73 -1.01 -18.05
N ALA A 205 -12.63 -1.09 -19.38
CA ALA A 205 -11.46 -0.62 -20.12
C ALA A 205 -11.27 0.91 -20.05
N GLU A 206 -12.35 1.68 -20.05
CA GLU A 206 -12.30 3.14 -20.06
C GLU A 206 -11.85 3.73 -18.69
N PRO A 207 -12.43 3.33 -17.54
CA PRO A 207 -11.92 3.75 -16.22
C PRO A 207 -10.45 3.39 -16.01
N VAL A 208 -10.06 2.19 -16.42
CA VAL A 208 -8.68 1.69 -16.35
C VAL A 208 -7.73 2.58 -17.16
N SER A 209 -8.09 2.92 -18.40
CA SER A 209 -7.26 3.75 -19.26
C SER A 209 -7.09 5.17 -18.72
N LYS A 210 -8.11 5.73 -18.05
CA LYS A 210 -8.03 7.06 -17.40
C LYS A 210 -7.16 7.05 -16.14
N LEU A 211 -7.20 5.96 -15.36
CA LEU A 211 -6.42 5.81 -14.12
C LEU A 211 -4.96 5.47 -14.36
N GLU A 212 -4.72 4.71 -15.42
CA GLU A 212 -3.43 4.14 -15.76
C GLU A 212 -2.31 5.22 -15.70
N PRO A 213 -2.35 6.33 -16.48
CA PRO A 213 -1.27 7.33 -16.53
C PRO A 213 -1.01 7.99 -15.18
N PHE A 214 -2.08 8.21 -14.43
CA PHE A 214 -2.04 8.84 -13.12
C PHE A 214 -1.36 7.95 -12.08
N VAL A 215 -1.77 6.68 -12.00
CA VAL A 215 -1.18 5.70 -11.08
C VAL A 215 0.30 5.50 -11.39
N TYR A 216 0.66 5.37 -12.67
CA TYR A 216 2.06 5.24 -13.07
C TYR A 216 2.88 6.49 -12.74
N TYR A 217 2.42 7.67 -13.16
CA TYR A 217 3.15 8.93 -12.95
C TYR A 217 3.50 9.10 -11.47
N HIS A 218 2.52 8.97 -10.58
CA HIS A 218 2.79 9.16 -9.15
C HIS A 218 3.61 8.03 -8.53
N CYS A 219 3.42 6.76 -8.93
CA CYS A 219 4.27 5.66 -8.44
C CYS A 219 5.73 5.85 -8.88
N HIS A 220 5.94 6.22 -10.15
CA HIS A 220 7.27 6.50 -10.69
C HIS A 220 7.93 7.69 -9.98
N GLN A 221 7.21 8.81 -9.82
CA GLN A 221 7.71 9.98 -9.10
C GLN A 221 8.07 9.67 -7.65
N LEU A 222 7.29 8.81 -6.97
CA LEU A 222 7.59 8.39 -5.60
C LEU A 222 8.86 7.57 -5.47
N LEU A 223 9.08 6.65 -6.42
CA LEU A 223 10.28 5.84 -6.45
C LEU A 223 11.50 6.67 -6.85
N ASN A 224 11.32 7.60 -7.79
CA ASN A 224 12.38 8.47 -8.31
C ASN A 224 12.76 9.60 -7.35
N ASN A 225 11.82 10.08 -6.54
CA ASN A 225 12.13 11.06 -5.50
C ASN A 225 13.10 10.44 -4.48
N GLN A 226 14.37 10.75 -4.67
CA GLN A 226 15.44 10.56 -3.72
C GLN A 226 15.39 11.73 -2.75
N SER A 227 14.36 11.81 -1.90
CA SER A 227 14.31 12.82 -0.85
C SER A 227 15.43 12.70 0.19
N ALA A 228 16.53 11.98 -0.05
CA ALA A 228 17.71 12.04 0.79
C ALA A 228 18.26 13.47 0.91
N GLY A 229 18.38 14.22 -0.20
CA GLY A 229 19.02 15.55 -0.18
C GLY A 229 18.21 16.66 0.51
N SER A 230 16.89 16.48 0.70
CA SER A 230 16.05 17.42 1.45
C SER A 230 15.77 16.96 2.90
N LEU A 231 16.32 15.80 3.29
CA LEU A 231 16.22 15.23 4.63
C LEU A 231 17.47 15.53 5.47
N ASP A 232 18.61 15.84 4.84
CA ASP A 232 19.84 16.26 5.53
C ASP A 232 19.70 17.61 6.25
N SER A 233 18.71 18.44 5.89
CA SER A 233 18.40 19.71 6.57
C SER A 233 17.44 19.57 7.75
N ILE A 234 16.93 18.37 8.02
CA ILE A 234 16.06 18.11 9.19
C ILE A 234 16.97 17.70 10.35
N GLU A 235 17.65 18.69 10.93
CA GLU A 235 18.40 18.55 12.17
C GLU A 235 17.43 18.13 13.29
N ASP A 236 17.42 16.84 13.57
CA ASP A 236 16.98 16.24 14.83
C ASP A 236 15.49 16.43 15.20
N ARG A 237 14.58 15.81 14.42
CA ARG A 237 13.29 15.25 14.88
C ARG A 237 12.46 14.63 13.74
N ASP A 238 12.80 13.41 13.32
CA ASP A 238 11.81 12.31 13.11
C ASP A 238 12.37 11.16 12.23
N GLU A 239 12.82 10.07 12.87
CA GLU A 239 12.87 8.71 12.27
C GLU A 239 11.55 8.32 11.56
N ARG A 240 10.44 8.98 11.93
CA ARG A 240 9.08 8.86 11.40
C ARG A 240 8.96 9.28 9.93
N ALA A 241 9.63 10.36 9.50
CA ALA A 241 9.50 10.89 8.14
C ALA A 241 10.17 9.95 7.11
N HIS A 242 11.37 9.45 7.44
CA HIS A 242 12.05 8.41 6.66
C HIS A 242 11.19 7.14 6.55
N THR A 243 10.60 6.69 7.66
CA THR A 243 9.74 5.50 7.69
C THR A 243 8.49 5.66 6.83
N VAL A 244 7.85 6.83 6.86
CA VAL A 244 6.67 7.15 6.03
C VAL A 244 7.03 7.13 4.55
N TRP A 245 8.15 7.75 4.18
CA TRP A 245 8.60 7.78 2.80
C TRP A 245 8.85 6.37 2.25
N TRP A 246 9.54 5.52 3.02
CA TRP A 246 9.76 4.12 2.65
C TRP A 246 8.47 3.31 2.59
N LYS A 247 7.46 3.59 3.44
CA LYS A 247 6.13 2.99 3.31
C LYS A 247 5.48 3.34 1.97
N CYS A 248 5.60 4.59 1.54
CA CYS A 248 5.04 5.05 0.27
C CYS A 248 5.77 4.40 -0.92
N LYS A 249 7.11 4.35 -0.88
CA LYS A 249 7.92 3.64 -1.88
C LYS A 249 7.58 2.15 -1.96
N LYS A 250 7.41 1.49 -0.81
CA LYS A 250 6.97 0.08 -0.74
C LYS A 250 5.64 -0.11 -1.45
N TRP A 251 4.66 0.77 -1.22
CA TRP A 251 3.37 0.67 -1.85
C TRP A 251 3.42 0.96 -3.35
N ALA A 252 4.13 2.00 -3.79
CA ALA A 252 4.37 2.31 -5.20
C ALA A 252 5.04 1.13 -5.92
N ALA A 253 6.10 0.57 -5.33
CA ALA A 253 6.78 -0.61 -5.83
C ALA A 253 5.83 -1.81 -5.95
N LYS A 254 5.00 -2.07 -4.93
CA LYS A 254 4.05 -3.19 -4.93
C LYS A 254 2.98 -3.04 -6.01
N ILE A 255 2.50 -1.82 -6.25
CA ILE A 255 1.54 -1.53 -7.32
C ILE A 255 2.16 -1.82 -8.68
N LEU A 256 3.33 -1.25 -8.97
CA LEU A 256 4.00 -1.42 -10.25
C LEU A 256 4.39 -2.88 -10.52
N GLU A 257 4.91 -3.56 -9.51
CA GLU A 257 5.25 -4.99 -9.57
C GLU A 257 4.04 -5.85 -9.89
N ARG A 258 2.93 -5.65 -9.16
CA ARG A 258 1.71 -6.42 -9.39
C ARG A 258 1.05 -6.11 -10.73
N ILE A 259 1.06 -4.85 -11.17
CA ILE A 259 0.57 -4.48 -12.51
C ILE A 259 1.40 -5.17 -13.58
N PHE A 260 2.74 -5.16 -13.46
CA PHE A 260 3.59 -5.76 -14.47
C PHE A 260 3.43 -7.28 -14.54
N ASP A 261 3.49 -7.96 -13.40
CA ASP A 261 3.38 -9.42 -13.30
C ASP A 261 2.06 -9.94 -13.90
N ARG A 262 0.97 -9.22 -13.69
CA ARG A 262 -0.38 -9.71 -14.03
C ARG A 262 -0.95 -9.15 -15.33
N TYR A 263 -0.60 -7.91 -15.68
CA TYR A 263 -1.25 -7.16 -16.75
C TYR A 263 -0.28 -6.48 -17.72
N GLY A 264 0.99 -6.31 -17.35
CA GLY A 264 1.98 -5.62 -18.18
C GLY A 264 2.65 -6.49 -19.24
N SER A 265 2.31 -7.78 -19.31
CA SER A 265 2.93 -8.76 -20.20
C SER A 265 1.95 -9.18 -21.31
N PRO A 266 2.09 -8.69 -22.56
CA PRO A 266 1.12 -8.95 -23.63
C PRO A 266 0.81 -10.42 -23.89
N ASN A 267 1.77 -11.32 -23.63
CA ASN A 267 1.64 -12.76 -23.85
C ASN A 267 0.96 -13.51 -22.69
N GLN A 268 0.72 -12.85 -21.55
CA GLN A 268 0.18 -13.47 -20.33
C GLN A 268 -1.18 -12.91 -19.95
N VAL A 269 -1.73 -11.98 -20.75
CA VAL A 269 -3.00 -11.30 -20.46
C VAL A 269 -4.12 -11.74 -21.38
N GLU A 270 -5.34 -11.58 -20.90
CA GLU A 270 -6.53 -11.72 -21.73
C GLU A 270 -6.58 -10.64 -22.82
N LYS A 271 -7.25 -10.93 -23.95
CA LYS A 271 -7.29 -10.05 -25.13
C LYS A 271 -7.70 -8.61 -24.81
N GLN A 272 -8.64 -8.44 -23.88
CA GLN A 272 -9.13 -7.13 -23.45
C GLN A 272 -8.06 -6.24 -22.81
N TYR A 273 -7.02 -6.83 -22.20
CA TYR A 273 -5.92 -6.09 -21.59
C TYR A 273 -4.69 -5.99 -22.51
N ALA A 274 -4.76 -6.50 -23.73
CA ALA A 274 -3.61 -6.50 -24.64
C ALA A 274 -3.16 -5.08 -25.01
N ALA A 275 -4.09 -4.14 -25.21
CA ALA A 275 -3.75 -2.75 -25.50
C ALA A 275 -2.98 -2.11 -24.33
N PHE A 276 -3.49 -2.28 -23.10
CA PHE A 276 -2.83 -1.86 -21.87
C PHE A 276 -1.44 -2.49 -21.73
N ALA A 277 -1.34 -3.80 -21.86
CA ALA A 277 -0.07 -4.53 -21.69
C ALA A 277 1.01 -4.04 -22.66
N ASN A 278 0.63 -3.78 -23.92
CA ASN A 278 1.55 -3.24 -24.93
C ASN A 278 1.98 -1.81 -24.60
N HIS A 279 1.04 -0.96 -24.16
CA HIS A 279 1.34 0.40 -23.73
C HIS A 279 2.28 0.41 -22.52
N PHE A 280 1.96 -0.34 -21.46
CA PHE A 280 2.77 -0.50 -20.27
C PHE A 280 4.20 -0.96 -20.61
N LEU A 281 4.33 -2.02 -21.41
CA LEU A 281 5.64 -2.57 -21.76
C LEU A 281 6.49 -1.59 -22.60
N SER A 282 5.84 -0.83 -23.50
CA SER A 282 6.52 0.07 -24.43
C SER A 282 6.94 1.39 -23.78
N HIS A 283 6.14 1.93 -22.85
CA HIS A 283 6.35 3.26 -22.30
C HIS A 283 6.88 3.26 -20.87
N TRP A 284 6.52 2.26 -20.06
CA TRP A 284 6.61 2.37 -18.60
C TRP A 284 7.43 1.29 -17.91
N ALA A 285 7.45 0.08 -18.45
CA ALA A 285 8.22 -1.01 -17.87
C ALA A 285 9.71 -0.66 -17.74
N ARG A 286 10.28 0.03 -18.74
CA ARG A 286 11.69 0.43 -18.72
C ARG A 286 11.99 1.56 -17.71
N PRO A 287 11.31 2.72 -17.73
CA PRO A 287 11.62 3.75 -16.73
C PRO A 287 11.29 3.31 -15.30
N ALA A 288 10.24 2.49 -15.10
CA ALA A 288 9.97 1.87 -13.80
C ALA A 288 11.12 0.95 -13.35
N LEU A 289 11.63 0.09 -14.24
CA LEU A 289 12.78 -0.77 -13.95
C LEU A 289 14.00 0.04 -13.53
N GLU A 290 14.37 1.06 -14.32
CA GLU A 290 15.51 1.94 -14.05
C GLU A 290 15.34 2.61 -12.68
N THR A 291 14.15 3.14 -12.40
CA THR A 291 13.85 3.81 -11.12
C THR A 291 13.89 2.85 -9.92
N MET A 292 13.35 1.63 -10.06
CA MET A 292 13.38 0.62 -8.99
C MET A 292 14.80 0.17 -8.66
N LEU A 293 15.65 -0.02 -9.67
CA LEU A 293 17.05 -0.38 -9.46
C LEU A 293 17.85 0.78 -8.88
N MET A 294 17.71 1.99 -9.44
CA MET A 294 18.43 3.19 -8.96
C MET A 294 18.06 3.56 -7.53
N SER A 295 16.81 3.32 -7.11
CA SER A 295 16.36 3.60 -5.74
C SER A 295 16.76 2.54 -4.72
N THR A 296 17.22 1.34 -5.13
CA THR A 296 17.50 0.22 -4.22
C THR A 296 18.95 -0.24 -4.22
N VAL A 297 19.61 -0.35 -5.37
CA VAL A 297 20.97 -0.91 -5.49
C VAL A 297 22.03 -0.10 -4.73
N PRO A 298 22.09 1.25 -4.84
CA PRO A 298 23.09 2.03 -4.08
C PRO A 298 22.93 1.90 -2.57
N LEU A 299 21.68 1.88 -2.09
CA LEU A 299 21.36 1.76 -0.66
C LEU A 299 21.67 0.37 -0.11
N PHE A 300 21.45 -0.67 -0.91
CA PHE A 300 21.89 -2.01 -0.55
C PHE A 300 23.41 -2.08 -0.36
N SER A 301 24.18 -1.43 -1.24
CA SER A 301 25.64 -1.43 -1.18
C SER A 301 26.22 -0.79 0.08
N ILE A 302 25.52 0.17 0.69
CA ILE A 302 25.91 0.80 1.97
C ILE A 302 25.32 0.09 3.21
N GLY A 303 24.66 -1.06 3.04
CA GLY A 303 24.10 -1.83 4.15
C GLY A 303 22.78 -1.29 4.72
N PHE A 304 22.05 -0.45 3.98
CA PHE A 304 20.80 0.18 4.45
C PHE A 304 19.71 -0.81 4.88
N LEU A 305 19.81 -2.08 4.46
CA LEU A 305 18.89 -3.15 4.86
C LEU A 305 18.84 -3.36 6.38
N TYR A 306 19.95 -3.13 7.09
CA TYR A 306 20.02 -3.26 8.55
C TYR A 306 19.45 -2.02 9.27
N LEU A 307 19.32 -0.91 8.56
CA LEU A 307 18.81 0.35 9.09
C LEU A 307 17.29 0.49 8.90
N ASN A 308 16.69 -0.28 7.97
CA ASN A 308 15.27 -0.12 7.67
C ASN A 308 14.58 -1.42 7.21
N VAL A 309 13.72 -1.98 8.06
CA VAL A 309 12.94 -3.19 7.74
C VAL A 309 11.98 -3.00 6.55
N ILE A 310 11.55 -1.77 6.27
CA ILE A 310 10.64 -1.49 5.14
C ILE A 310 11.40 -1.54 3.82
N PHE A 311 12.67 -1.12 3.82
CA PHE A 311 13.55 -1.23 2.65
C PHE A 311 13.68 -2.67 2.16
N ILE A 312 13.75 -3.66 3.06
CA ILE A 312 13.77 -5.09 2.72
C ILE A 312 12.62 -5.45 1.76
N LYS A 313 11.41 -4.95 2.06
CA LYS A 313 10.22 -5.18 1.23
C LYS A 313 10.32 -4.47 -0.12
N VAL A 314 10.84 -3.24 -0.14
CA VAL A 314 11.03 -2.48 -1.40
C VAL A 314 12.06 -3.18 -2.29
N LEU A 315 13.16 -3.66 -1.72
CA LEU A 315 14.20 -4.40 -2.43
C LEU A 315 13.63 -5.69 -3.03
N TYR A 316 12.90 -6.49 -2.25
CA TYR A 316 12.21 -7.67 -2.78
C TYR A 316 11.31 -7.33 -3.98
N LEU A 317 10.48 -6.29 -3.86
CA LEU A 317 9.56 -5.89 -4.92
C LEU A 317 10.32 -5.42 -6.18
N ALA A 318 11.44 -4.72 -6.02
CA ALA A 318 12.32 -4.34 -7.12
C ALA A 318 12.94 -5.56 -7.80
N LEU A 319 13.36 -6.57 -7.04
CA LEU A 319 13.90 -7.82 -7.59
C LEU A 319 12.82 -8.63 -8.32
N SER A 320 11.61 -8.70 -7.77
CA SER A 320 10.46 -9.35 -8.42
C SER A 320 10.06 -8.64 -9.71
N PHE A 321 9.93 -7.31 -9.69
CA PHE A 321 9.67 -6.51 -10.88
C PHE A 321 10.74 -6.75 -11.96
N THR A 322 12.02 -6.76 -11.55
CA THR A 322 13.15 -7.02 -12.44
C THR A 322 13.07 -8.44 -13.02
N ASN A 323 12.68 -9.44 -12.24
CA ASN A 323 12.52 -10.81 -12.71
C ASN A 323 11.47 -10.91 -13.84
N THR A 324 10.34 -10.22 -13.67
CA THR A 324 9.33 -10.11 -14.74
C THR A 324 9.87 -9.32 -15.94
N ALA A 325 10.58 -8.22 -15.70
CA ALA A 325 11.17 -7.38 -16.73
C ALA A 325 12.16 -8.14 -17.63
N VAL A 326 13.04 -8.96 -17.04
CA VAL A 326 14.08 -9.67 -17.80
C VAL A 326 13.50 -10.75 -18.71
N ALA A 327 12.23 -11.15 -18.58
CA ALA A 327 11.57 -12.01 -19.56
C ALA A 327 11.28 -11.29 -20.89
N HIS A 328 11.17 -9.96 -20.87
CA HIS A 328 10.84 -9.15 -22.04
C HIS A 328 12.07 -8.58 -22.73
N SER A 329 12.16 -8.75 -24.06
CA SER A 329 13.34 -8.36 -24.84
C SER A 329 13.65 -6.86 -24.78
N HIS A 330 12.63 -6.01 -24.63
CA HIS A 330 12.81 -4.56 -24.54
C HIS A 330 13.55 -4.17 -23.25
N CYS A 331 13.05 -4.61 -22.10
CA CYS A 331 13.69 -4.38 -20.80
C CYS A 331 15.06 -5.07 -20.68
N TRP A 332 15.22 -6.26 -21.28
CA TRP A 332 16.51 -6.96 -21.28
C TRP A 332 17.63 -6.16 -21.93
N LYS A 333 17.36 -5.42 -23.01
CA LYS A 333 18.40 -4.59 -23.66
C LYS A 333 19.00 -3.57 -22.70
N THR A 334 18.17 -2.98 -21.85
CA THR A 334 18.59 -2.04 -20.81
C THR A 334 19.30 -2.75 -19.66
N MET A 335 18.83 -3.94 -19.28
CA MET A 335 19.39 -4.66 -18.13
C MET A 335 20.72 -5.37 -18.44
N LYS A 336 20.91 -5.85 -19.67
CA LYS A 336 22.05 -6.69 -20.09
C LYS A 336 23.43 -6.16 -19.66
N PRO A 337 23.77 -4.86 -19.81
CA PRO A 337 25.09 -4.35 -19.46
C PRO A 337 25.39 -4.45 -17.95
N HIS A 338 24.34 -4.40 -17.13
CA HIS A 338 24.45 -4.34 -15.67
C HIS A 338 24.10 -5.68 -15.00
N ALA A 339 23.65 -6.68 -15.78
CA ALA A 339 23.16 -7.96 -15.24
C ALA A 339 24.23 -8.71 -14.43
N LEU A 340 25.46 -8.79 -14.95
CA LEU A 340 26.56 -9.46 -14.24
C LEU A 340 26.97 -8.73 -12.98
N ASP A 341 27.00 -7.40 -13.02
CA ASP A 341 27.30 -6.58 -11.85
C ASP A 341 26.22 -6.79 -10.77
N LEU A 342 24.94 -6.69 -11.13
CA LEU A 342 23.82 -6.93 -10.22
C LEU A 342 23.89 -8.32 -9.56
N ILE A 343 24.25 -9.36 -10.33
CA ILE A 343 24.40 -10.72 -9.79
C ILE A 343 25.51 -10.75 -8.72
N LYS A 344 26.68 -10.18 -9.03
CA LYS A 344 27.85 -10.22 -8.14
C LYS A 344 27.68 -9.33 -6.91
N THR A 345 27.13 -8.13 -7.08
CA THR A 345 27.08 -7.10 -6.04
C THR A 345 25.82 -7.18 -5.19
N VAL A 346 24.69 -7.65 -5.73
CA VAL A 346 23.41 -7.69 -5.00
C VAL A 346 22.93 -9.11 -4.77
N LEU A 347 22.71 -9.88 -5.84
CA LEU A 347 22.03 -11.18 -5.71
C LEU A 347 22.84 -12.17 -4.89
N PHE A 348 24.15 -12.26 -5.16
CA PHE A 348 25.04 -13.16 -4.43
C PHE A 348 25.06 -12.86 -2.93
N ARG A 349 25.23 -11.59 -2.53
CA ARG A 349 25.21 -11.17 -1.12
C ARG A 349 23.87 -11.41 -0.43
N LEU A 350 22.75 -11.33 -1.14
CA LEU A 350 21.43 -11.62 -0.57
C LEU A 350 21.22 -13.11 -0.33
N MET A 351 21.82 -13.98 -1.14
CA MET A 351 21.65 -15.43 -1.06
C MET A 351 22.74 -16.12 -0.23
N SER A 352 23.83 -15.43 0.10
CA SER A 352 24.93 -15.99 0.91
C SER A 352 24.46 -16.34 2.32
N TYR A 353 24.94 -17.46 2.84
CA TYR A 353 24.77 -17.84 4.23
C TYR A 353 25.59 -16.91 5.14
N THR A 354 24.93 -16.27 6.09
CA THR A 354 25.54 -15.27 6.97
C THR A 354 25.81 -15.84 8.37
N LYS A 355 26.62 -15.15 9.19
CA LYS A 355 26.81 -15.55 10.60
C LYS A 355 25.52 -15.55 11.41
N ALA A 356 24.61 -14.61 11.13
CA ALA A 356 23.30 -14.59 11.77
C ALA A 356 22.44 -15.82 11.37
N ASP A 357 22.66 -16.36 10.17
CA ASP A 357 22.03 -17.60 9.74
C ASP A 357 22.60 -18.81 10.49
N GLU A 358 23.92 -18.81 10.73
CA GLU A 358 24.62 -19.82 11.53
C GLU A 358 24.13 -19.84 12.98
N GLU A 359 24.07 -18.67 13.62
CA GLU A 359 23.55 -18.51 14.98
C GLU A 359 22.09 -19.00 15.08
N MET A 360 21.23 -18.62 14.14
CA MET A 360 19.82 -19.07 14.14
C MET A 360 19.68 -20.57 13.90
N TRP A 361 20.54 -21.16 13.07
CA TRP A 361 20.56 -22.60 12.83
C TRP A 361 20.96 -23.37 14.09
N ASP A 362 22.00 -22.90 14.78
CA ASP A 362 22.52 -23.53 16.00
C ASP A 362 21.54 -23.36 17.19
N ASP A 363 20.89 -22.20 17.31
CA ASP A 363 19.92 -21.91 18.38
C ASP A 363 18.56 -22.58 18.15
N ASN A 364 18.01 -22.46 16.93
CA ASN A 364 16.68 -22.98 16.57
C ASN A 364 16.57 -23.26 15.06
N ALA A 365 17.07 -24.43 14.64
CA ALA A 365 17.00 -24.87 13.25
C ALA A 365 15.59 -24.88 12.64
N GLU A 366 14.53 -25.12 13.43
CA GLU A 366 13.16 -25.08 12.91
C GLU A 366 12.73 -23.66 12.52
N GLU A 367 13.06 -22.67 13.36
CA GLU A 367 12.80 -21.26 13.09
C GLU A 367 13.62 -20.74 11.91
N TYR A 368 14.88 -21.17 11.78
CA TYR A 368 15.69 -20.91 10.60
C TYR A 368 14.98 -21.39 9.32
N VAL A 369 14.52 -22.64 9.29
CA VAL A 369 13.83 -23.21 8.13
C VAL A 369 12.55 -22.43 7.83
N ARG A 370 11.76 -22.10 8.86
CA ARG A 370 10.54 -21.31 8.72
C ARG A 370 10.81 -19.92 8.14
N PHE A 371 11.82 -19.22 8.65
CA PHE A 371 12.16 -17.86 8.22
C PHE A 371 12.74 -17.82 6.80
N LYS A 372 13.63 -18.77 6.44
CA LYS A 372 14.32 -18.78 5.15
C LYS A 372 13.51 -19.39 4.01
N PHE A 373 12.76 -20.46 4.27
CA PHE A 373 12.15 -21.29 3.22
C PHE A 373 10.63 -21.35 3.25
N VAL A 374 10.00 -21.03 4.39
CA VAL A 374 8.53 -21.08 4.54
C VAL A 374 7.88 -19.70 4.42
N SER A 375 8.66 -18.65 4.11
CA SER A 375 8.18 -17.28 3.91
C SER A 375 7.11 -17.15 2.84
N ASP A 376 7.05 -18.07 1.86
CA ASP A 376 6.04 -18.07 0.79
C ASP A 376 4.61 -18.37 1.31
N ILE A 377 4.44 -18.90 2.54
CA ILE A 377 3.12 -19.11 3.15
C ILE A 377 2.55 -17.82 3.76
N PHE A 378 3.42 -16.89 4.17
CA PHE A 378 3.02 -15.60 4.70
C PHE A 378 3.32 -14.52 3.67
N GLU A 379 2.31 -14.12 2.88
CA GLU A 379 2.40 -13.05 1.86
C GLU A 379 3.10 -11.75 2.36
N ASP A 380 3.23 -11.54 3.68
CA ASP A 380 3.81 -10.36 4.29
C ASP A 380 5.30 -10.47 4.69
N LEU A 381 5.90 -11.66 4.72
CA LEU A 381 7.35 -11.88 4.92
C LEU A 381 8.07 -11.89 3.57
N HIS A 382 8.19 -10.72 2.93
CA HIS A 382 8.93 -10.58 1.68
C HIS A 382 10.42 -10.82 1.94
N ASN A 383 10.93 -12.03 1.64
CA ASN A 383 12.33 -12.38 1.80
C ASN A 383 13.13 -11.99 0.54
N PRO A 384 14.03 -10.99 0.60
CA PRO A 384 14.79 -10.53 -0.57
C PRO A 384 15.70 -11.61 -1.15
N ALA A 385 16.11 -12.61 -0.37
CA ALA A 385 16.88 -13.75 -0.86
C ALA A 385 16.05 -14.63 -1.82
N SER A 386 14.76 -14.84 -1.54
CA SER A 386 13.84 -15.55 -2.43
C SER A 386 13.68 -14.80 -3.76
N GLY A 387 13.45 -13.48 -3.70
CA GLY A 387 13.38 -12.62 -4.88
C GLY A 387 14.68 -12.62 -5.70
N ALA A 388 15.84 -12.60 -5.03
CA ALA A 388 17.15 -12.70 -5.68
C ALA A 388 17.34 -14.04 -6.39
N GLY A 389 16.95 -15.15 -5.75
CA GLY A 389 17.00 -16.48 -6.36
C GLY A 389 16.08 -16.63 -7.57
N ALA A 390 14.87 -16.08 -7.51
CA ALA A 390 13.96 -16.04 -8.64
C ALA A 390 14.54 -15.24 -9.82
N LEU A 391 15.07 -14.04 -9.56
CA LEU A 391 15.72 -13.22 -10.57
C LEU A 391 16.95 -13.90 -11.17
N LEU A 392 17.79 -14.56 -10.36
CA LEU A 392 18.95 -15.29 -10.88
C LEU A 392 18.51 -16.41 -11.85
N ARG A 393 17.46 -17.17 -11.51
CA ARG A 393 16.89 -18.18 -12.42
C ARG A 393 16.33 -17.54 -13.69
N GLY A 394 15.68 -16.38 -13.60
CA GLY A 394 15.20 -15.62 -14.76
C GLY A 394 16.34 -15.16 -15.67
N LEU A 395 17.40 -14.61 -15.09
CA LEU A 395 18.62 -14.17 -15.78
C LEU A 395 19.37 -15.34 -16.43
N ALA A 396 19.41 -16.50 -15.77
CA ALA A 396 20.06 -17.70 -16.32
C ALA A 396 19.39 -18.21 -17.61
N LYS A 397 18.12 -17.88 -17.87
CA LYS A 397 17.44 -18.19 -19.15
C LYS A 397 17.91 -17.29 -20.29
N ARG A 398 18.60 -16.17 -20.01
CA ARG A 398 19.13 -15.27 -21.04
C ARG A 398 20.50 -15.75 -21.53
N LYS A 399 20.71 -15.57 -22.84
CA LYS A 399 21.97 -15.93 -23.49
C LYS A 399 23.14 -15.17 -22.85
N ASP A 400 24.29 -15.83 -22.78
CA ASP A 400 25.57 -15.28 -22.32
C ASP A 400 25.65 -14.94 -20.82
N ILE A 401 24.69 -15.39 -19.99
CA ILE A 401 24.69 -15.14 -18.53
C ILE A 401 25.25 -16.32 -17.72
N VAL A 402 24.87 -17.55 -18.04
CA VAL A 402 25.23 -18.72 -17.23
C VAL A 402 26.75 -18.91 -17.09
N GLN A 403 27.49 -18.79 -18.19
CA GLN A 403 28.94 -19.03 -18.18
C GLN A 403 29.71 -18.05 -17.29
N PRO A 404 29.51 -16.71 -17.40
CA PRO A 404 30.13 -15.76 -16.46
C PRO A 404 29.72 -15.97 -15.00
N VAL A 405 28.48 -16.39 -14.73
CA VAL A 405 28.01 -16.66 -13.37
C VAL A 405 28.70 -17.88 -12.78
N LEU A 406 28.84 -18.96 -13.55
CA LEU A 406 29.60 -20.15 -13.12
C LEU A 406 31.07 -19.82 -12.88
N ALA A 407 31.69 -19.04 -13.77
CA ALA A 407 33.07 -18.60 -13.59
C ALA A 407 33.27 -17.79 -12.30
N PHE A 408 32.30 -16.93 -11.97
CA PHE A 408 32.29 -16.19 -10.71
C PHE A 408 32.10 -17.12 -9.50
N ALA A 409 31.15 -18.06 -9.56
CA ALA A 409 30.87 -19.00 -8.46
C ALA A 409 32.03 -19.95 -8.14
N ILE A 410 32.97 -20.17 -9.08
CA ILE A 410 34.20 -20.94 -8.84
C ILE A 410 35.27 -20.09 -8.14
N GLN A 411 35.20 -18.76 -8.28
CA GLN A 411 36.21 -17.82 -7.76
C GLN A 411 35.91 -17.33 -6.33
N VAL A 412 34.67 -17.47 -5.87
CA VAL A 412 34.20 -17.10 -4.54
C VAL A 412 34.01 -18.35 -3.72
#